data_AF-A0A2K9HMR4-F1
#
_entry.id   AF-A0A2K9HMR4-F1
#
_cell.length_a   1.000
_cell.length_b   1.000
_cell.length_c   1.000
_cell.angle_alpha   90.00
_cell.angle_beta   90.00
_cell.angle_gamma   90.00
#
_symmetry.space_group_name_H-M   'P 1'
#
loop_
_entity.id
_entity.type
_entity.pdbx_description
1 polymer ?
#
loop_
_entity_poly.entity_id
_entity_poly.type
_entity_poly.pdbx_seq_one_letter_code
_entity_poly.pdbx_strand_id
1 'polypeptide(L)'
;MIVPMEISKIVLLESNLQPFHSVEKFAVDNQIIALFDVSKNNVEGNSIVFHEKYGIFTDARSTKQIMNELYEVNGWGFAMAKFLMNYFGITHHTPFINNCFAYMPMTGASRRNTDWIAIHFIELYQIETKRILFITKQGNKIWLEFPRGDFEKRIHDVCLLIQASIKVFEVFLKQGGCQLHYPPEQLFLIYSKCRCKAYNKLRLLEDLEMVCRLIIKFLLDNQGIESLGKEETEKFYLQNLERTKKLY
;
A
#
# COMPACT_ATOMS: atom_id res chain seq x y z
N MET A 1 -10.56 -18.88 20.26
CA MET A 1 -9.73 -17.84 20.91
C MET A 1 -8.31 -18.03 20.41
N ILE A 2 -7.81 -17.10 19.59
CA ILE A 2 -6.40 -17.10 19.16
C ILE A 2 -5.62 -16.42 20.28
N VAL A 3 -4.60 -17.09 20.80
CA VAL A 3 -3.71 -16.51 21.84
C VAL A 3 -2.83 -15.47 21.15
N PRO A 4 -2.73 -14.23 21.68
CA PRO A 4 -1.84 -13.21 21.12
C PRO A 4 -0.41 -13.74 20.98
N MET A 5 0.13 -13.69 19.77
CA MET A 5 1.50 -14.15 19.48
C MET A 5 2.47 -12.98 19.39
N GLU A 6 3.71 -13.20 19.82
CA GLU A 6 4.82 -12.31 19.56
C GLU A 6 5.67 -12.85 18.40
N ILE A 7 5.78 -12.04 17.36
CA ILE A 7 6.31 -12.42 16.05
C ILE A 7 7.47 -11.46 15.73
N SER A 8 8.65 -12.00 15.50
CA SER A 8 9.78 -11.26 14.95
C SER A 8 10.54 -12.15 14.00
N LYS A 9 11.25 -11.56 13.03
CA LYS A 9 12.09 -12.35 12.11
C LYS A 9 13.10 -13.22 12.88
N ILE A 10 13.69 -12.70 13.96
CA ILE A 10 14.64 -13.45 14.80
C ILE A 10 13.95 -14.65 15.44
N VAL A 11 12.82 -14.41 16.14
CA VAL A 11 12.06 -15.48 16.79
C VAL A 11 11.66 -16.53 15.76
N LEU A 12 11.10 -16.13 14.62
CA LEU A 12 10.66 -17.04 13.56
C LEU A 12 11.79 -17.90 12.99
N LEU A 13 13.00 -17.34 12.87
CA LEU A 13 14.16 -18.07 12.35
C LEU A 13 14.81 -18.99 13.40
N GLU A 14 14.79 -18.60 14.68
CA GLU A 14 15.44 -19.36 15.77
C GLU A 14 14.57 -20.48 16.35
N SER A 15 13.25 -20.30 16.32
CA SER A 15 12.36 -21.07 17.20
C SER A 15 11.93 -22.43 16.66
N ASN A 16 12.34 -22.85 15.45
CA ASN A 16 11.84 -24.09 14.83
C ASN A 16 10.31 -24.25 15.05
N LEU A 17 9.56 -23.13 14.99
CA LEU A 17 8.16 -23.01 15.43
C LEU A 17 7.25 -23.83 14.52
N GLN A 18 7.28 -25.16 14.72
CA GLN A 18 6.63 -26.20 13.89
C GLN A 18 7.06 -26.12 12.42
N PRO A 19 6.92 -27.18 11.59
CA PRO A 19 7.27 -27.02 10.19
C PRO A 19 6.34 -25.92 9.68
N PHE A 20 6.91 -24.81 9.18
CA PHE A 20 6.16 -23.85 8.39
C PHE A 20 5.43 -24.68 7.35
N HIS A 21 4.14 -24.95 7.57
CA HIS A 21 3.41 -25.84 6.68
C HIS A 21 3.42 -25.13 5.35
N SER A 22 4.13 -25.69 4.36
CA SER A 22 4.02 -25.21 3.00
C SER A 22 2.54 -25.34 2.65
N VAL A 23 1.82 -24.21 2.62
CA VAL A 23 0.44 -24.21 2.13
C VAL A 23 0.56 -24.53 0.66
N GLU A 24 0.17 -25.73 0.23
CA GLU A 24 0.15 -26.09 -1.18
C GLU A 24 -0.72 -25.06 -1.91
N LYS A 25 -0.05 -24.17 -2.66
CA LYS A 25 -0.63 -23.10 -3.48
C LYS A 25 -1.42 -22.06 -2.66
N PHE A 26 -0.71 -21.34 -1.78
CA PHE A 26 -1.19 -20.05 -1.29
C PHE A 26 -1.48 -19.08 -2.45
N ALA A 27 -2.75 -18.74 -2.66
CA ALA A 27 -3.17 -17.67 -3.56
C ALA A 27 -3.08 -16.33 -2.84
N VAL A 28 -2.37 -15.37 -3.43
CA VAL A 28 -2.15 -14.07 -2.82
C VAL A 28 -3.47 -13.29 -2.72
N ASP A 29 -3.78 -12.81 -1.52
CA ASP A 29 -4.97 -12.01 -1.22
C ASP A 29 -4.66 -10.85 -0.25
N ASN A 30 -5.71 -10.13 0.16
CA ASN A 30 -5.61 -9.01 1.09
C ASN A 30 -5.65 -9.42 2.59
N GLN A 31 -5.52 -10.71 2.91
CA GLN A 31 -5.50 -11.22 4.29
C GLN A 31 -4.08 -11.49 4.81
N ILE A 32 -3.06 -11.20 4.00
CA ILE A 32 -1.68 -11.14 4.47
C ILE A 32 -1.56 -9.98 5.48
N ILE A 33 -1.09 -10.29 6.69
CA ILE A 33 -0.84 -9.32 7.77
C ILE A 33 0.58 -8.77 7.66
N ALA A 34 1.57 -9.64 7.45
CA ALA A 34 2.96 -9.25 7.29
C ALA A 34 3.70 -10.17 6.32
N LEU A 35 4.69 -9.62 5.63
CA LEU A 35 5.65 -10.36 4.82
C LEU A 35 7.05 -10.08 5.35
N PHE A 36 7.83 -11.13 5.53
CA PHE A 36 9.23 -11.03 5.93
C PHE A 36 10.10 -11.54 4.79
N ASP A 37 11.01 -10.71 4.29
CA ASP A 37 12.05 -11.11 3.35
C ASP A 37 13.09 -11.97 4.07
N VAL A 38 13.14 -13.24 3.70
CA VAL A 38 14.12 -14.21 4.21
C VAL A 38 14.99 -14.77 3.10
N SER A 39 15.01 -14.15 1.92
CA SER A 39 15.78 -14.60 0.74
C SER A 39 17.30 -14.66 0.96
N LYS A 40 17.80 -14.06 2.05
CA LYS A 40 19.22 -14.10 2.46
C LYS A 40 19.46 -14.96 3.70
N ASN A 41 18.42 -15.56 4.26
CA ASN A 41 18.49 -16.40 5.44
C ASN A 41 18.58 -17.87 5.02
N ASN A 42 19.19 -18.71 5.85
CA ASN A 42 19.34 -20.13 5.56
C ASN A 42 18.07 -20.91 5.98
N VAL A 43 16.94 -20.61 5.33
CA VAL A 43 15.64 -21.24 5.56
C VAL A 43 15.00 -21.64 4.24
N GLU A 44 14.04 -22.58 4.30
CA GLU A 44 13.29 -22.98 3.12
C GLU A 44 12.35 -21.85 2.65
N GLY A 45 12.48 -21.46 1.38
CA GLY A 45 11.71 -20.38 0.77
C GLY A 45 12.41 -19.02 0.77
N ASN A 46 11.74 -18.02 0.22
CA ASN A 46 12.25 -16.64 0.10
C ASN A 46 11.47 -15.63 0.95
N SER A 47 10.29 -16.01 1.43
CA SER A 47 9.44 -15.18 2.27
C SER A 47 8.85 -15.98 3.41
N ILE A 48 8.68 -15.34 4.57
CA ILE A 48 7.73 -15.79 5.58
C ILE A 48 6.47 -14.93 5.45
N VAL A 49 5.33 -15.58 5.35
CA VAL A 49 4.00 -14.96 5.25
C VAL A 49 3.31 -15.14 6.60
N PHE A 50 2.86 -14.03 7.19
CA PHE A 50 1.89 -14.07 8.27
C PHE A 50 0.53 -13.69 7.70
N HIS A 51 -0.41 -14.63 7.72
CA HIS A 51 -1.73 -14.53 7.12
C HIS A 51 -2.82 -14.72 8.17
N GLU A 52 -3.91 -13.95 8.07
CA GLU A 52 -5.01 -13.99 9.05
C GLU A 52 -5.63 -15.39 9.18
N LYS A 53 -5.97 -16.02 8.05
CA LYS A 53 -6.54 -17.37 8.00
C LYS A 53 -5.55 -18.52 8.16
N TYR A 54 -4.41 -18.48 7.46
CA TYR A 54 -3.49 -19.62 7.36
C TYR A 54 -2.36 -19.60 8.40
N GLY A 55 -2.28 -18.56 9.23
CA GLY A 55 -1.21 -18.41 10.21
C GLY A 55 0.12 -18.05 9.55
N ILE A 56 1.22 -18.59 10.08
CA ILE A 56 2.58 -18.26 9.64
C ILE A 56 3.15 -19.42 8.83
N PHE A 57 3.63 -19.15 7.62
CA PHE A 57 4.22 -20.16 6.73
C PHE A 57 5.32 -19.57 5.85
N THR A 58 6.16 -20.41 5.25
CA THR A 58 7.18 -20.03 4.27
C THR A 58 6.64 -20.16 2.85
N ASP A 59 7.12 -19.30 1.96
CA ASP A 59 6.77 -19.31 0.54
C ASP A 59 8.04 -19.21 -0.32
N ALA A 60 8.09 -19.99 -1.40
CA ALA A 60 9.21 -19.98 -2.34
C ALA A 60 9.32 -18.66 -3.12
N ARG A 61 8.24 -17.90 -3.24
CA ARG A 61 8.24 -16.58 -3.89
C ARG A 61 8.88 -15.54 -2.97
N SER A 62 9.57 -14.58 -3.55
CA SER A 62 10.08 -13.43 -2.80
C SER A 62 8.94 -12.48 -2.42
N THR A 63 9.15 -11.63 -1.42
CA THR A 63 8.11 -10.67 -0.99
C THR A 63 7.70 -9.75 -2.14
N LYS A 64 8.62 -9.44 -3.06
CA LYS A 64 8.32 -8.72 -4.29
C LYS A 64 7.38 -9.49 -5.23
N GLN A 65 7.63 -10.78 -5.44
CA GLN A 65 6.76 -11.61 -6.28
C GLN A 65 5.35 -11.69 -5.69
N ILE A 66 5.25 -11.93 -4.37
CA ILE A 66 3.96 -11.93 -3.66
C ILE A 66 3.24 -10.58 -3.82
N MET A 67 3.91 -9.47 -3.58
CA MET A 67 3.29 -8.15 -3.74
C MET A 67 2.92 -7.81 -5.19
N ASN A 68 3.64 -8.34 -6.17
CA ASN A 68 3.30 -8.20 -7.59
C ASN A 68 2.07 -9.03 -7.97
N GLU A 69 1.93 -10.26 -7.44
CA GLU A 69 0.71 -11.04 -7.64
C GLU A 69 -0.52 -10.37 -7.01
N LEU A 70 -0.36 -9.77 -5.83
CA LEU A 70 -1.44 -8.95 -5.23
C LEU A 70 -1.87 -7.81 -6.17
N TYR A 71 -0.90 -7.25 -6.91
CA TYR A 71 -1.17 -6.26 -7.94
C TYR A 71 -1.86 -6.86 -9.17
N GLU A 72 -1.50 -8.05 -9.63
CA GLU A 72 -2.18 -8.69 -10.77
C GLU A 72 -3.66 -8.99 -10.47
N VAL A 73 -4.00 -9.30 -9.22
CA VAL A 73 -5.40 -9.54 -8.80
C VAL A 73 -6.25 -8.26 -8.84
N ASN A 74 -5.67 -7.09 -8.51
CA ASN A 74 -6.44 -5.84 -8.38
C ASN A 74 -6.19 -4.83 -9.52
N GLY A 75 -5.06 -4.89 -10.22
CA GLY A 75 -4.63 -4.01 -11.32
C GLY A 75 -4.42 -2.53 -10.96
N TRP A 76 -5.00 -2.07 -9.85
CA TRP A 76 -5.13 -0.66 -9.50
C TRP A 76 -4.20 -0.23 -8.37
N GLY A 77 -3.85 -1.13 -7.45
CA GLY A 77 -3.28 -0.73 -6.16
C GLY A 77 -1.98 0.09 -6.24
N PHE A 78 -0.97 -0.41 -6.96
CA PHE A 78 0.27 0.35 -7.17
C PHE A 78 0.11 1.54 -8.13
N ALA A 79 -0.84 1.49 -9.07
CA ALA A 79 -1.10 2.59 -9.98
C ALA A 79 -1.70 3.79 -9.21
N MET A 80 -2.72 3.54 -8.40
CA MET A 80 -3.32 4.51 -7.48
C MET A 80 -2.29 5.08 -6.51
N ALA A 81 -1.48 4.22 -5.87
CA ALA A 81 -0.43 4.70 -4.98
C ALA A 81 0.55 5.64 -5.69
N LYS A 82 1.04 5.30 -6.90
CA LYS A 82 1.96 6.16 -7.67
C LYS A 82 1.32 7.48 -8.11
N PHE A 83 0.07 7.43 -8.56
CA PHE A 83 -0.71 8.62 -8.90
C PHE A 83 -0.79 9.59 -7.72
N LEU A 84 -1.23 9.09 -6.57
CA LEU A 84 -1.39 9.92 -5.38
C LEU A 84 -0.04 10.38 -4.81
N MET A 85 0.98 9.53 -4.83
CA MET A 85 2.34 9.92 -4.46
C MET A 85 2.85 11.07 -5.33
N ASN A 86 2.63 11.02 -6.65
CA ASN A 86 2.98 12.12 -7.54
C ASN A 86 2.23 13.41 -7.18
N TYR A 87 0.92 13.32 -6.94
CA TYR A 87 0.08 14.45 -6.53
C TYR A 87 0.54 15.11 -5.21
N PHE A 88 0.95 14.32 -4.23
CA PHE A 88 1.44 14.81 -2.93
C PHE A 88 2.95 15.10 -2.89
N GLY A 89 3.70 14.77 -3.94
CA GLY A 89 5.16 14.96 -4.00
C GLY A 89 5.96 13.95 -3.16
N ILE A 90 5.43 12.74 -2.98
CA ILE A 90 6.07 11.65 -2.25
C ILE A 90 6.92 10.83 -3.23
N THR A 91 8.22 10.69 -2.98
CA THR A 91 9.18 10.15 -3.97
C THR A 91 9.70 8.75 -3.65
N HIS A 92 9.48 8.24 -2.44
CA HIS A 92 10.11 7.01 -1.96
C HIS A 92 9.10 6.07 -1.29
N HIS A 93 9.50 4.80 -1.14
CA HIS A 93 8.76 3.78 -0.37
C HIS A 93 7.32 3.56 -0.84
N THR A 94 7.11 3.39 -2.15
CA THR A 94 5.77 3.20 -2.73
C THR A 94 5.02 2.06 -2.04
N PRO A 95 3.93 2.37 -1.29
CA PRO A 95 3.07 1.35 -0.71
C PRO A 95 2.19 0.73 -1.79
N PHE A 96 1.59 -0.40 -1.47
CA PHE A 96 0.41 -0.88 -2.19
C PHE A 96 -0.83 -0.29 -1.50
N ILE A 97 -1.72 0.36 -2.24
CA ILE A 97 -2.94 0.94 -1.68
C ILE A 97 -4.13 0.58 -2.55
N ASN A 98 -5.11 -0.10 -1.97
CA ASN A 98 -6.37 -0.41 -2.60
C ASN A 98 -7.52 -0.09 -1.64
N ASN A 99 -8.21 1.03 -1.84
CA ASN A 99 -9.26 1.48 -0.93
C ASN A 99 -8.75 1.57 0.52
N CYS A 100 -9.41 0.87 1.44
CA CYS A 100 -9.03 0.77 2.85
C CYS A 100 -7.89 -0.22 3.13
N PHE A 101 -7.38 -0.94 2.12
CA PHE A 101 -6.27 -1.87 2.29
C PHE A 101 -4.97 -1.20 1.88
N ALA A 102 -3.97 -1.26 2.76
CA ALA A 102 -2.62 -0.83 2.42
C ALA A 102 -1.55 -1.75 2.99
N TYR A 103 -0.50 -1.92 2.19
CA TYR A 103 0.73 -2.60 2.57
C TYR A 103 1.87 -1.59 2.47
N MET A 104 2.54 -1.37 3.61
CA MET A 104 3.66 -0.45 3.72
C MET A 104 4.98 -1.24 3.69
N PRO A 105 5.93 -0.86 2.83
CA PRO A 105 7.27 -1.45 2.86
C PRO A 105 8.07 -0.88 4.04
N MET A 106 8.71 -1.75 4.81
CA MET A 106 9.53 -1.38 5.96
C MET A 106 10.89 -0.83 5.55
N THR A 107 11.44 -1.30 4.42
CA THR A 107 12.70 -0.79 3.87
C THR A 107 12.66 -0.68 2.35
N GLY A 108 13.57 0.11 1.78
CA GLY A 108 13.80 0.11 0.32
C GLY A 108 12.66 0.69 -0.54
N ALA A 109 12.86 0.66 -1.86
CA ALA A 109 11.83 0.98 -2.85
C ALA A 109 11.05 -0.29 -3.20
N SER A 110 9.79 -0.15 -3.65
CA SER A 110 8.88 -1.25 -4.04
C SER A 110 9.46 -2.26 -5.05
N ARG A 111 10.58 -1.93 -5.72
CA ARG A 111 11.26 -2.80 -6.69
C ARG A 111 12.21 -3.83 -6.09
N ARG A 112 12.48 -3.78 -4.77
CA ARG A 112 13.38 -4.70 -4.06
C ARG A 112 12.59 -5.58 -3.09
N ASN A 113 13.15 -6.74 -2.75
CA ASN A 113 12.62 -7.51 -1.61
C ASN A 113 12.77 -6.67 -0.34
N THR A 114 11.73 -6.66 0.46
CA THR A 114 11.65 -5.97 1.74
C THR A 114 10.56 -6.61 2.59
N ASP A 115 10.58 -6.32 3.88
CA ASP A 115 9.48 -6.67 4.77
C ASP A 115 8.30 -5.72 4.50
N TRP A 116 7.09 -6.25 4.55
CA TRP A 116 5.85 -5.50 4.37
C TRP A 116 4.94 -5.69 5.58
N ILE A 117 4.20 -4.65 5.91
CA ILE A 117 3.18 -4.68 6.96
C ILE A 117 1.85 -4.14 6.41
N ALA A 118 0.78 -4.87 6.69
CA ALA A 118 -0.57 -4.50 6.31
C ALA A 118 -1.17 -3.53 7.34
N ILE A 119 -1.19 -2.24 7.01
CA ILE A 119 -1.56 -1.17 7.95
C ILE A 119 -3.00 -1.31 8.47
N HIS A 120 -3.88 -1.88 7.66
CA HIS A 120 -5.30 -2.08 7.98
C HIS A 120 -5.56 -3.17 9.05
N PHE A 121 -4.56 -4.00 9.37
CA PHE A 121 -4.64 -4.95 10.50
C PHE A 121 -4.10 -4.38 11.80
N ILE A 122 -3.43 -3.23 11.76
CA ILE A 122 -2.71 -2.67 12.91
C ILE A 122 -3.64 -1.74 13.70
N GLU A 123 -3.57 -1.84 15.03
CA GLU A 123 -4.28 -0.98 15.99
C GLU A 123 -3.35 0.13 16.48
N LEU A 124 -2.13 -0.23 16.89
CA LEU A 124 -1.12 0.72 17.38
C LEU A 124 0.30 0.27 17.05
N TYR A 125 1.25 1.18 17.20
CA TYR A 125 2.67 0.90 17.05
C TYR A 125 3.50 1.57 18.15
N GLN A 126 4.69 1.03 18.39
CA GLN A 126 5.71 1.61 19.25
C GLN A 126 7.05 1.65 18.50
N ILE A 127 7.72 2.81 18.54
CA ILE A 127 9.01 3.00 17.91
C ILE A 127 10.10 2.68 18.92
N GLU A 128 11.01 1.78 18.54
CA GLU A 128 12.28 1.55 19.21
C GLU A 128 13.42 1.81 18.20
N THR A 129 14.61 2.19 18.67
CA THR A 129 15.69 2.84 17.89
C THR A 129 15.84 2.40 16.42
N LYS A 130 15.76 1.10 16.12
CA LYS A 130 15.84 0.56 14.74
C LYS A 130 14.74 -0.47 14.43
N ARG A 131 13.72 -0.55 15.26
CA ARG A 131 12.66 -1.57 15.17
C ARG A 131 11.32 -0.97 15.54
N ILE A 132 10.28 -1.45 14.89
CA ILE A 132 8.91 -1.03 15.17
C ILE A 132 8.17 -2.24 15.69
N LEU A 133 7.53 -2.09 16.85
CA LEU A 133 6.53 -3.01 17.33
C LEU A 133 5.18 -2.57 16.77
N PHE A 134 4.53 -3.43 16.02
CA PHE A 134 3.14 -3.28 15.60
C PHE A 134 2.27 -4.19 16.45
N ILE A 135 1.14 -3.68 16.91
CA ILE A 135 0.12 -4.47 17.58
C ILE A 135 -1.11 -4.52 16.66
N THR A 136 -1.51 -5.72 16.27
CA THR A 136 -2.71 -5.94 15.46
C THR A 136 -3.97 -5.79 16.30
N LYS A 137 -5.12 -5.56 15.65
CA LYS A 137 -6.44 -5.56 16.32
C LYS A 137 -6.77 -6.86 17.07
N GLN A 138 -6.11 -7.95 16.72
CA GLN A 138 -6.25 -9.26 17.38
C GLN A 138 -5.25 -9.44 18.54
N GLY A 139 -4.45 -8.42 18.85
CA GLY A 139 -3.45 -8.44 19.93
C GLY A 139 -2.09 -9.02 19.55
N ASN A 140 -1.91 -9.54 18.32
CA ASN A 140 -0.60 -10.04 17.88
C ASN A 140 0.44 -8.91 17.84
N LYS A 141 1.64 -9.18 18.32
CA LYS A 141 2.78 -8.28 18.36
C LYS A 141 3.74 -8.65 17.24
N ILE A 142 4.06 -7.71 16.36
CA ILE A 142 4.92 -7.93 15.20
C ILE A 142 6.09 -6.96 15.24
N TRP A 143 7.30 -7.48 15.31
CA TRP A 143 8.54 -6.70 15.26
C TRP A 143 9.12 -6.69 13.85
N LEU A 144 9.34 -5.50 13.32
CA LEU A 144 9.96 -5.28 12.03
C LEU A 144 11.11 -4.29 12.12
N GLU A 145 12.16 -4.52 11.34
CA GLU A 145 13.30 -3.61 11.29
C GLU A 145 12.98 -2.35 10.50
N PHE A 146 13.37 -1.20 11.07
CA PHE A 146 13.29 0.10 10.43
C PHE A 146 14.59 0.87 10.69
N PRO A 147 15.69 0.50 10.00
CA PRO A 147 17.02 1.01 10.33
C PRO A 147 17.29 2.44 9.85
N ARG A 148 16.49 2.98 8.93
CA ARG A 148 16.70 4.29 8.29
C ARG A 148 15.38 4.97 7.93
N GLY A 149 15.37 6.30 8.06
CA GLY A 149 14.27 7.17 7.66
C GLY A 149 13.41 7.61 8.84
N ASP A 150 12.32 8.30 8.53
CA ASP A 150 11.33 8.78 9.49
C ASP A 150 10.09 7.87 9.42
N PHE A 151 9.86 7.11 10.49
CA PHE A 151 8.74 6.17 10.56
C PHE A 151 7.40 6.89 10.65
N GLU A 152 7.30 7.93 11.49
CA GLU A 152 6.07 8.69 11.68
C GLU A 152 5.64 9.38 10.39
N LYS A 153 6.60 9.97 9.67
CA LYS A 153 6.33 10.50 8.34
C LYS A 153 5.86 9.41 7.37
N ARG A 154 6.47 8.23 7.38
CA ARG A 154 6.09 7.15 6.46
C ARG A 154 4.67 6.65 6.73
N ILE A 155 4.31 6.39 7.99
CA ILE A 155 2.97 5.92 8.32
C ILE A 155 1.93 7.03 8.08
N HIS A 156 2.28 8.30 8.35
CA HIS A 156 1.46 9.46 7.99
C HIS A 156 1.20 9.52 6.48
N ASP A 157 2.24 9.38 5.67
CA ASP A 157 2.16 9.40 4.20
C ASP A 157 1.27 8.25 3.68
N VAL A 158 1.41 7.04 4.22
CA VAL A 158 0.55 5.91 3.86
C VAL A 158 -0.91 6.18 4.24
N CYS A 159 -1.18 6.68 5.45
CA CYS A 159 -2.53 7.05 5.89
C CYS A 159 -3.16 8.15 5.02
N LEU A 160 -2.36 9.15 4.62
CA LEU A 160 -2.80 10.20 3.69
C LEU A 160 -3.22 9.61 2.34
N LEU A 161 -2.39 8.72 1.78
CA LEU A 161 -2.64 8.11 0.48
C LEU A 161 -3.89 7.21 0.51
N ILE A 162 -4.14 6.50 1.62
CA ILE A 162 -5.36 5.71 1.80
C ILE A 162 -6.60 6.61 1.77
N GLN A 163 -6.61 7.68 2.57
CA GLN A 163 -7.73 8.64 2.61
C GLN A 163 -7.94 9.31 1.25
N ALA A 164 -6.86 9.64 0.55
CA ALA A 164 -6.93 10.19 -0.79
C ALA A 164 -7.51 9.18 -1.79
N SER A 165 -7.15 7.90 -1.70
CA SER A 165 -7.70 6.86 -2.58
C SER A 165 -9.20 6.71 -2.37
N ILE A 166 -9.66 6.70 -1.11
CA ILE A 166 -11.08 6.64 -0.75
C ILE A 166 -11.83 7.84 -1.33
N LYS A 167 -11.30 9.06 -1.19
CA LYS A 167 -11.92 10.27 -1.78
C LYS A 167 -12.05 10.19 -3.29
N VAL A 168 -11.01 9.71 -3.98
CA VAL A 168 -11.06 9.51 -5.43
C VAL A 168 -12.19 8.54 -5.79
N PHE A 169 -12.29 7.39 -5.12
CA PHE A 169 -13.38 6.43 -5.34
C PHE A 169 -14.76 7.01 -5.01
N GLU A 170 -14.90 7.73 -3.89
CA GLU A 170 -16.15 8.40 -3.51
C GLU A 170 -16.62 9.37 -4.59
N VAL A 171 -15.69 10.15 -5.18
CA VAL A 171 -16.05 11.13 -6.22
C VAL A 171 -16.59 10.45 -7.46
N PHE A 172 -15.99 9.34 -7.90
CA PHE A 172 -16.48 8.57 -9.05
C PHE A 172 -17.82 7.90 -8.77
N LEU A 173 -17.96 7.26 -7.60
CA LEU A 173 -19.19 6.53 -7.24
C LEU A 173 -20.39 7.46 -7.06
N LYS A 174 -20.20 8.65 -6.48
CA LYS A 174 -21.27 9.64 -6.30
C LYS A 174 -21.90 10.06 -7.62
N GLN A 175 -21.14 10.11 -8.71
CA GLN A 175 -21.66 10.46 -10.03
C GLN A 175 -22.56 9.35 -10.61
N GLY A 176 -22.29 8.10 -10.24
CA GLY A 176 -23.15 6.96 -10.54
C GLY A 176 -24.32 6.79 -9.55
N GLY A 177 -24.57 7.77 -8.67
CA GLY A 177 -25.59 7.66 -7.62
C GLY A 177 -25.28 6.63 -6.53
N CYS A 178 -24.03 6.17 -6.43
CA CYS A 178 -23.60 5.17 -5.46
C CYS A 178 -22.93 5.83 -4.25
N GLN A 179 -23.07 5.20 -3.08
CA GLN A 179 -22.37 5.60 -1.85
C GLN A 179 -21.37 4.53 -1.46
N LEU A 180 -20.15 4.97 -1.08
CA LEU A 180 -19.12 4.07 -0.60
C LEU A 180 -19.28 3.86 0.91
N HIS A 181 -19.36 2.60 1.33
CA HIS A 181 -19.34 2.20 2.73
C HIS A 181 -18.04 1.45 3.02
N TYR A 182 -17.31 1.88 4.04
CA TYR A 182 -16.08 1.23 4.49
C TYR A 182 -16.00 1.26 6.02
N PRO A 183 -15.44 0.22 6.66
CA PRO A 183 -15.19 0.25 8.08
C PRO A 183 -14.11 1.31 8.39
N PRO A 184 -14.33 2.19 9.38
CA PRO A 184 -13.31 3.15 9.78
C PRO A 184 -12.18 2.42 10.51
N GLU A 185 -11.01 2.35 9.89
CA GLU A 185 -9.83 1.72 10.50
C GLU A 185 -9.13 2.64 11.51
N GLN A 186 -8.80 2.12 12.70
CA GLN A 186 -8.24 2.89 13.82
C GLN A 186 -6.98 3.69 13.44
N LEU A 187 -6.06 3.10 12.69
CA LEU A 187 -4.83 3.79 12.26
C LEU A 187 -5.09 4.95 11.29
N PHE A 188 -6.15 4.86 10.49
CA PHE A 188 -6.55 6.00 9.63
C PHE A 188 -7.16 7.11 10.49
N LEU A 189 -7.85 6.75 11.56
CA LEU A 189 -8.46 7.71 12.47
C LEU A 189 -7.43 8.57 13.22
N ILE A 190 -6.23 8.03 13.53
CA ILE A 190 -5.14 8.80 14.17
C ILE A 190 -4.81 10.06 13.34
N TYR A 191 -4.78 9.93 12.02
CA TYR A 191 -4.45 11.04 11.12
C TYR A 191 -5.67 11.72 10.49
N SER A 192 -6.90 11.27 10.81
CA SER A 192 -8.15 11.84 10.26
C SER A 192 -8.34 13.34 10.55
N LYS A 193 -7.71 13.84 11.61
CA LYS A 193 -7.77 15.25 12.03
C LYS A 193 -6.50 16.03 11.70
N CYS A 194 -5.57 15.45 10.94
CA CYS A 194 -4.34 16.13 10.54
C CYS A 194 -4.67 17.37 9.70
N ARG A 195 -3.98 18.49 9.96
CA ARG A 195 -4.18 19.78 9.27
C ARG A 195 -2.95 20.22 8.47
N CYS A 196 -2.03 19.31 8.18
CA CYS A 196 -0.83 19.63 7.42
C CYS A 196 -1.19 20.03 5.98
N LYS A 197 -0.25 20.69 5.28
CA LYS A 197 -0.47 21.15 3.90
C LYS A 197 -0.94 20.03 2.96
N ALA A 198 -0.42 18.81 3.16
CA ALA A 198 -0.79 17.65 2.35
C ALA A 198 -2.25 17.21 2.60
N TYR A 199 -2.69 17.15 3.87
CA TYR A 199 -4.08 16.83 4.22
C TYR A 199 -5.06 17.91 3.74
N ASN A 200 -4.67 19.19 3.76
CA ASN A 200 -5.53 20.25 3.22
C ASN A 200 -5.78 20.10 1.72
N LYS A 201 -4.85 19.49 0.96
CA LYS A 201 -5.04 19.18 -0.46
C LYS A 201 -6.08 18.08 -0.71
N LEU A 202 -6.44 17.26 0.29
CA LEU A 202 -7.47 16.21 0.11
C LEU A 202 -8.81 16.77 -0.38
N ARG A 203 -9.15 18.02 0.00
CA ARG A 203 -10.38 18.70 -0.45
C ARG A 203 -10.44 18.89 -1.96
N LEU A 204 -9.28 19.01 -2.60
CA LEU A 204 -9.18 19.16 -4.05
C LEU A 204 -9.53 17.85 -4.79
N LEU A 205 -9.51 16.70 -4.10
CA LEU A 205 -9.94 15.41 -4.66
C LEU A 205 -11.45 15.19 -4.56
N GLU A 206 -12.21 16.16 -4.04
CA GLU A 206 -13.68 16.12 -3.99
C GLU A 206 -14.33 16.63 -5.28
N ASP A 207 -13.53 17.17 -6.20
CA ASP A 207 -13.95 17.62 -7.53
C ASP A 207 -13.60 16.56 -8.58
N LEU A 208 -14.64 15.99 -9.20
CA LEU A 208 -14.49 14.96 -10.24
C LEU A 208 -13.69 15.45 -11.44
N GLU A 209 -13.95 16.66 -11.93
CA GLU A 209 -13.27 17.19 -13.11
C GLU A 209 -11.78 17.34 -12.84
N MET A 210 -11.45 17.86 -11.66
CA MET A 210 -10.07 17.97 -11.20
C MET A 210 -9.41 16.60 -11.10
N VAL A 211 -10.06 15.62 -10.47
CA VAL A 211 -9.53 14.25 -10.35
C VAL A 211 -9.29 13.62 -11.72
N CYS A 212 -10.25 13.72 -12.64
CA CYS A 212 -10.10 13.22 -14.01
C CYS A 212 -8.91 13.86 -14.73
N ARG A 213 -8.76 15.19 -14.64
CA ARG A 213 -7.62 15.91 -15.24
C ARG A 213 -6.29 15.43 -14.66
N LEU A 214 -6.21 15.25 -13.34
CA LEU A 214 -5.00 14.76 -12.66
C LEU A 214 -4.65 13.33 -13.08
N ILE A 215 -5.64 12.43 -13.20
CA ILE A 215 -5.43 11.05 -13.65
C ILE A 215 -4.94 11.04 -15.10
N ILE A 216 -5.61 11.78 -16.00
CA ILE A 216 -5.22 11.87 -17.41
C ILE A 216 -3.78 12.39 -17.52
N LYS A 217 -3.46 13.48 -16.80
CA LYS A 217 -2.10 14.03 -16.76
C LYS A 217 -1.10 12.98 -16.28
N PHE A 218 -1.38 12.30 -15.18
CA PHE A 218 -0.52 11.25 -14.66
C PHE A 218 -0.29 10.11 -15.66
N LEU A 219 -1.34 9.66 -16.36
CA LEU A 219 -1.21 8.63 -17.38
C LEU A 219 -0.30 9.11 -18.52
N LEU A 220 -0.58 10.28 -19.08
CA LEU A 220 0.22 10.91 -20.15
C LEU A 220 1.67 11.09 -19.73
N ASP A 221 1.89 11.49 -18.47
CA ASP A 221 3.22 11.70 -17.92
C ASP A 221 4.06 10.42 -17.84
N ASN A 222 3.39 9.26 -17.79
CA ASN A 222 3.98 7.95 -17.54
C ASN A 222 3.79 6.97 -18.72
N GLN A 223 3.39 7.43 -19.91
CA GLN A 223 3.27 6.58 -21.13
C GLN A 223 4.61 6.17 -21.75
N GLY A 224 5.76 6.53 -21.15
CA GLY A 224 7.07 6.19 -21.69
C GLY A 224 7.45 6.94 -22.97
N ILE A 225 6.77 8.05 -23.27
CA ILE A 225 7.12 8.93 -24.40
C ILE A 225 8.37 9.72 -24.01
N GLU A 226 9.50 9.40 -24.63
CA GLU A 226 10.78 10.04 -24.36
C GLU A 226 10.78 11.53 -24.75
N SER A 227 11.17 12.38 -23.79
CA SER A 227 11.45 13.83 -23.71
C SER A 227 11.19 14.83 -24.85
N LEU A 228 11.17 14.46 -26.13
CA LEU A 228 10.91 15.37 -27.25
C LEU A 228 9.48 15.18 -27.74
N GLY A 229 8.59 16.13 -27.44
CA GLY A 229 7.19 16.07 -27.88
C GLY A 229 6.17 15.75 -26.78
N LYS A 230 6.59 15.60 -25.51
CA LYS A 230 5.70 15.21 -24.41
C LYS A 230 4.58 16.23 -24.18
N GLU A 231 4.93 17.52 -24.15
CA GLU A 231 3.97 18.61 -23.99
C GLU A 231 3.04 18.73 -25.20
N GLU A 232 3.56 18.62 -26.43
CA GLU A 232 2.73 18.62 -27.63
C GLU A 232 1.79 17.42 -27.67
N THR A 233 2.25 16.24 -27.21
CA THR A 233 1.44 15.03 -27.15
C THR A 233 0.36 15.13 -26.09
N GLU A 234 0.67 15.65 -24.90
CA GLU A 234 -0.32 15.95 -23.85
C GLU A 234 -1.39 16.91 -24.40
N LYS A 235 -0.97 17.98 -25.07
CA LYS A 235 -1.88 18.95 -25.69
C LYS A 235 -2.75 18.32 -26.77
N PHE A 236 -2.19 17.47 -27.64
CA PHE A 236 -2.92 16.77 -28.69
C PHE A 236 -4.00 15.84 -28.10
N TYR A 237 -3.67 15.03 -27.11
CA TYR A 237 -4.63 14.13 -26.47
C TYR A 237 -5.74 14.88 -25.74
N LEU A 238 -5.40 15.93 -24.98
CA LEU A 238 -6.39 16.76 -24.31
C LEU A 238 -7.35 17.42 -25.31
N GLN A 239 -6.84 17.96 -26.42
CA GLN A 239 -7.68 18.56 -27.46
C GLN A 239 -8.62 17.56 -28.11
N ASN A 240 -8.16 16.35 -28.40
CA ASN A 240 -9.01 15.30 -28.98
C ASN A 240 -10.04 14.78 -27.99
N LEU A 241 -9.69 14.67 -26.72
CA LEU A 241 -10.62 14.29 -25.66
C LEU A 241 -11.74 15.32 -25.52
N GLU A 242 -11.41 16.61 -25.51
CA GLU A 242 -12.40 17.71 -25.46
C GLU A 242 -13.27 17.76 -26.71
N ARG A 243 -12.72 17.49 -27.90
CA ARG A 243 -13.53 17.35 -29.12
C ARG A 243 -14.51 16.20 -29.03
N THR A 244 -14.07 15.05 -28.52
CA THR A 244 -14.91 13.86 -28.38
C THR A 244 -16.02 14.06 -27.35
N LYS A 245 -15.71 14.71 -26.22
CA LYS A 245 -16.72 15.11 -25.21
C LYS A 245 -17.79 16.05 -25.75
N LYS A 246 -17.54 16.82 -26.80
CA LYS A 246 -18.56 17.67 -27.43
C LYS A 246 -19.51 16.92 -28.34
N LEU A 247 -19.15 15.69 -28.74
CA LEU A 247 -19.96 14.85 -29.62
C LEU A 247 -21.00 14.01 -28.87
N TYR A 248 -20.92 13.97 -27.53
CA TYR A 248 -21.78 13.19 -26.64
C TYR A 248 -22.21 14.05 -25.45
#